data_AF-A0A535XQD9-F1
#
_entry.id   AF-A0A535XQD9-F1
#
_cell.length_a   1.000
_cell.length_b   1.000
_cell.length_c   1.000
_cell.angle_alpha   90.00
_cell.angle_beta   90.00
_cell.angle_gamma   90.00
#
_symmetry.space_group_name_H-M   'P 1'
#
loop_
_entity.id
_entity.type
_entity.pdbx_description
1 polymer ?
#
loop_
_entity_poly.entity_id
_entity_poly.type
_entity_poly.pdbx_seq_one_letter_code
_entity_poly.pdbx_strand_id
1 'polypeptide(L)'
;MLGVDVDLSEALQLAAAGSRLASVVQHFRGLRPPRFGSLFETLAMTIPFQQVSLEAGQSFVNRLVERFGKSRGALWLFPTPAAIANASIEDLRAAGLSAAKATLRHAASLIVAVAPSEAEIERLPSDEALRLL
;
A
#
# COMPACT_ATOMS: atom_id res chain seq x y z
N MET A 1 -7.89 -4.22 -8.27
CA MET A 1 -7.66 -4.86 -6.96
C MET A 1 -7.20 -6.32 -7.05
N LEU A 2 -7.84 -7.21 -7.82
CA LEU A 2 -7.45 -8.64 -7.82
C LEU A 2 -6.21 -9.00 -8.66
N GLY A 3 -5.60 -8.04 -9.36
CA GLY A 3 -4.39 -8.26 -10.17
C GLY A 3 -4.56 -9.23 -11.35
N VAL A 4 -5.80 -9.48 -11.78
CA VAL A 4 -6.12 -10.43 -12.86
C VAL A 4 -5.60 -9.97 -14.23
N ASP A 5 -5.39 -8.67 -14.37
CA ASP A 5 -4.91 -7.94 -15.53
C ASP A 5 -3.38 -7.86 -15.62
N VAL A 6 -2.67 -8.23 -14.56
CA VAL A 6 -1.20 -8.20 -14.54
C VAL A 6 -0.65 -9.44 -15.25
N ASP A 7 0.02 -9.27 -16.38
CA ASP A 7 0.70 -10.38 -17.04
C ASP A 7 1.98 -10.74 -16.26
N LEU A 8 2.01 -11.97 -15.74
CA LEU A 8 3.15 -12.54 -15.01
C LEU A 8 3.84 -13.64 -15.81
N SER A 9 3.43 -13.89 -17.05
CA SER A 9 3.83 -15.09 -17.80
C SER A 9 5.35 -15.20 -17.93
N GLU A 10 6.00 -14.11 -18.33
CA GLU A 10 7.47 -14.06 -18.46
C GLU A 10 8.17 -14.28 -17.10
N ALA A 11 7.74 -13.56 -16.06
CA ALA A 11 8.32 -13.69 -14.72
C ALA A 11 8.16 -15.11 -14.14
N LEU A 12 6.99 -15.72 -14.33
CA LEU A 12 6.71 -17.09 -13.87
C LEU A 12 7.48 -18.14 -14.69
N GLN A 13 7.66 -17.94 -16.00
CA GLN A 13 8.50 -18.81 -16.83
C GLN A 13 9.96 -18.76 -16.36
N LEU A 14 10.50 -17.57 -16.13
CA LEU A 14 11.86 -17.38 -15.61
C LEU A 14 12.01 -18.02 -14.23
N ALA A 15 11.06 -17.80 -13.32
CA ALA A 15 11.07 -18.39 -11.99
C ALA A 15 10.95 -19.93 -12.02
N ALA A 16 10.14 -20.49 -12.94
CA ALA A 16 9.97 -21.93 -13.10
C ALA A 16 11.21 -22.62 -13.68
N ALA A 17 11.97 -21.93 -14.54
CA ALA A 17 13.24 -22.43 -15.07
C ALA A 17 14.34 -22.49 -13.99
N GLY A 18 14.25 -21.67 -12.95
CA GLY A 18 15.18 -21.67 -11.82
C GLY A 18 14.88 -22.80 -10.83
N SER A 19 15.83 -23.71 -10.63
CA SER A 19 15.66 -24.90 -9.75
C SER A 19 15.22 -24.58 -8.32
N ARG A 20 15.56 -23.40 -7.79
CA ARG A 20 15.19 -22.97 -6.43
C ARG A 20 13.76 -22.43 -6.30
N LEU A 21 13.19 -21.90 -7.37
CA LEU A 21 11.87 -21.27 -7.38
C LEU A 21 10.80 -22.12 -8.08
N ALA A 22 11.21 -23.13 -8.85
CA ALA A 22 10.31 -24.04 -9.57
C ALA A 22 9.22 -24.63 -8.67
N SER A 23 9.59 -25.12 -7.48
CA SER A 23 8.63 -25.67 -6.53
C SER A 23 7.67 -24.59 -6.03
N VAL A 24 8.14 -23.37 -5.74
CA VAL A 24 7.29 -22.25 -5.31
C VAL A 24 6.28 -21.89 -6.39
N VAL A 25 6.70 -21.77 -7.65
CA VAL A 25 5.80 -21.47 -8.78
C VAL A 25 4.72 -22.56 -8.93
N GLN A 26 5.09 -23.83 -8.74
CA GLN A 26 4.13 -24.93 -8.80
C GLN A 26 3.10 -24.88 -7.65
N HIS A 27 3.54 -24.64 -6.41
CA HIS A 27 2.66 -24.61 -5.24
C HIS A 27 1.73 -23.39 -5.24
N PHE A 28 2.18 -22.25 -5.77
CA PHE A 28 1.42 -21.00 -5.83
C PHE A 28 0.88 -20.70 -7.23
N ARG A 29 0.61 -21.74 -8.04
CA ARG A 29 0.06 -21.57 -9.38
C ARG A 29 -1.27 -20.80 -9.31
N GLY A 30 -1.36 -19.72 -10.08
CA GLY A 30 -2.54 -18.85 -10.12
C GLY A 30 -2.52 -17.71 -9.11
N LEU A 31 -1.48 -17.61 -8.27
CA LEU A 31 -1.26 -16.43 -7.43
C LEU A 31 -1.17 -15.18 -8.30
N ARG A 32 -1.88 -14.13 -7.89
CA ARG A 32 -1.84 -12.80 -8.49
C ARG A 32 -1.40 -11.77 -7.45
N PRO A 33 -0.67 -10.71 -7.84
CA PRO A 33 -0.32 -9.65 -6.92
C PRO A 33 -1.59 -8.92 -6.48
N PRO A 34 -1.84 -8.78 -5.17
CA PRO A 34 -2.92 -7.93 -4.69
C PRO A 34 -2.64 -6.47 -5.11
N ARG A 35 -3.66 -5.78 -5.60
CA ARG A 35 -3.64 -4.35 -5.89
C ARG A 35 -4.62 -3.63 -4.95
N PHE A 36 -4.29 -2.41 -4.54
CA PHE A 36 -5.20 -1.54 -3.78
C PHE A 36 -6.02 -0.64 -4.70
N GLY A 37 -6.96 0.12 -4.14
CA GLY A 37 -7.87 0.99 -4.89
C GLY A 37 -7.26 2.33 -5.31
N SER A 38 -6.12 2.71 -4.71
CA SER A 38 -5.38 3.93 -5.04
C SER A 38 -3.92 3.81 -4.61
N LEU A 39 -3.09 4.73 -5.10
CA LEU A 39 -1.71 4.92 -4.65
C LEU A 39 -1.64 5.23 -3.15
N PHE A 40 -2.52 6.10 -2.66
CA PHE A 40 -2.55 6.43 -1.24
C PHE A 40 -2.87 5.19 -0.38
N GLU A 41 -3.89 4.43 -0.75
CA GLU A 41 -4.23 3.19 -0.03
C GLU A 41 -3.07 2.19 -0.09
N THR A 42 -2.37 2.10 -1.23
CA THR A 42 -1.15 1.27 -1.35
C THR A 42 -0.08 1.68 -0.34
N LEU A 43 0.22 2.98 -0.21
CA LEU A 43 1.21 3.47 0.76
C LEU A 43 0.73 3.29 2.20
N ALA A 44 -0.55 3.55 2.47
CA ALA A 44 -1.17 3.39 3.79
C ALA A 44 -1.26 1.92 4.23
N MET A 45 -1.26 0.97 3.29
CA MET A 45 -1.25 -0.47 3.56
C MET A 45 0.14 -1.09 3.51
N THR A 46 1.19 -0.34 3.18
CA THR A 46 2.57 -0.85 3.11
C THR A 46 3.48 -0.22 4.16
N ILE A 47 3.49 1.11 4.30
CA ILE A 47 4.33 1.84 5.27
C ILE A 47 4.13 1.31 6.69
N PRO A 48 2.89 1.08 7.19
CA PRO A 48 2.72 0.62 8.56
C PRO A 48 3.24 -0.78 8.87
N PHE A 49 3.43 -1.62 7.85
CA PHE A 49 3.89 -3.00 8.01
C PHE A 49 5.41 -3.13 7.94
N GLN A 50 6.12 -2.04 7.65
CA GLN A 50 7.59 -2.05 7.63
C GLN A 50 8.15 -2.32 9.03
N GLN A 51 9.05 -3.32 9.12
CA GLN A 51 9.82 -3.70 10.31
C GLN A 51 8.95 -4.03 11.55
N VAL A 52 7.73 -4.53 11.35
CA VAL A 52 6.81 -4.94 12.43
C VAL A 52 6.10 -6.25 12.07
N SER A 53 5.38 -6.84 13.01
CA SER A 53 4.53 -8.00 12.72
C SER A 53 3.29 -7.62 11.91
N LEU A 54 2.67 -8.61 11.26
CA LEU A 54 1.43 -8.41 10.51
C LEU A 54 0.30 -7.90 11.43
N GLU A 55 0.20 -8.44 12.64
CA GLU A 55 -0.80 -8.06 13.63
C GLU A 55 -0.62 -6.60 14.08
N ALA A 56 0.63 -6.16 14.28
CA ALA A 56 0.92 -4.79 14.65
C ALA A 56 0.55 -3.81 13.52
N GLY A 57 0.90 -4.14 12.28
CA GLY A 57 0.51 -3.35 11.11
C GLY A 57 -1.01 -3.30 10.92
N GLN A 58 -1.70 -4.43 11.03
CA GLN A 58 -3.16 -4.50 10.93
C GLN A 58 -3.85 -3.70 12.04
N SER A 59 -3.37 -3.82 13.27
CA SER A 59 -3.89 -3.08 14.42
C SER A 59 -3.75 -1.57 14.22
N PHE A 60 -2.64 -1.11 13.64
CA PHE A 60 -2.48 0.28 13.24
C PHE A 60 -3.49 0.71 12.17
N VAL A 61 -3.63 -0.06 11.08
CA VAL A 61 -4.57 0.26 10.00
C VAL A 61 -6.01 0.33 10.53
N ASN A 62 -6.43 -0.59 11.39
CA ASN A 62 -7.77 -0.56 11.98
C ASN A 62 -8.02 0.74 12.75
N ARG A 63 -7.10 1.14 13.64
CA ARG A 63 -7.22 2.42 14.37
C ARG A 63 -7.17 3.63 13.44
N LEU A 64 -6.37 3.58 12.37
CA LEU A 64 -6.32 4.63 11.36
C LEU A 64 -7.68 4.78 10.66
N VAL A 65 -8.31 3.68 10.26
CA VAL A 65 -9.62 3.66 9.60
C VAL A 65 -10.73 4.10 10.54
N GLU A 66 -10.74 3.64 11.79
CA GLU A 66 -11.72 4.05 12.80
C GLU A 66 -11.62 5.55 13.12
N ARG A 67 -10.40 6.09 13.14
CA ARG A 67 -10.17 7.49 13.55
C ARG A 67 -10.30 8.49 12.41
N PHE A 68 -9.83 8.14 11.21
CA PHE A 68 -9.73 9.06 10.07
C PHE A 68 -10.55 8.62 8.86
N GLY A 69 -11.13 7.42 8.89
CA GLY A 69 -12.08 6.96 7.91
C GLY A 69 -13.47 7.55 8.13
N LYS A 70 -14.39 7.23 7.21
CA LYS A 70 -15.78 7.70 7.29
C LYS A 70 -16.72 6.52 7.48
N SER A 71 -17.47 6.50 8.58
CA SER A 71 -18.51 5.49 8.79
C SER A 71 -19.62 5.59 7.73
N ARG A 72 -20.07 4.42 7.26
CA ARG A 72 -21.23 4.22 6.39
C ARG A 72 -22.01 3.02 6.92
N GLY A 73 -22.84 3.28 7.95
CA GLY A 73 -23.54 2.23 8.68
C GLY A 73 -22.55 1.40 9.51
N ALA A 74 -22.59 0.08 9.34
CA ALA A 74 -21.67 -0.85 10.00
C ALA A 74 -20.27 -0.91 9.34
N LEU A 75 -20.08 -0.22 8.22
CA LEU A 75 -18.83 -0.22 7.47
C LEU A 75 -18.06 1.09 7.65
N TRP A 76 -16.75 1.03 7.41
CA TRP A 76 -15.87 2.19 7.39
C TRP A 76 -15.25 2.34 6.00
N LEU A 77 -15.35 3.55 5.43
CA LEU A 77 -14.59 3.94 4.26
C LEU A 77 -13.16 4.24 4.69
N PHE A 78 -12.19 3.79 3.87
CA PHE A 78 -10.77 4.06 4.10
C PHE A 78 -10.51 5.58 4.16
N PRO A 79 -9.57 6.05 5.01
CA PRO A 79 -9.20 7.46 5.09
C PRO A 79 -8.80 8.02 3.73
N THR A 80 -9.14 9.27 3.46
CA THR A 80 -8.62 9.98 2.28
C THR A 80 -7.21 10.48 2.55
N PRO A 81 -6.38 10.71 1.51
CA PRO A 81 -5.07 11.33 1.70
C PRO A 81 -5.19 12.72 2.37
N ALA A 82 -6.24 13.49 2.06
CA ALA A 82 -6.50 14.77 2.72
C ALA A 82 -6.79 14.64 4.23
N ALA A 83 -7.53 13.61 4.65
CA ALA A 83 -7.78 13.37 6.07
C ALA A 83 -6.48 13.11 6.84
N ILE A 84 -5.56 12.34 6.25
CA ILE A 84 -4.27 12.02 6.88
C ILE A 84 -3.28 13.19 6.80
N ALA A 85 -3.25 13.93 5.69
CA ALA A 85 -2.37 15.10 5.53
C ALA A 85 -2.68 16.20 6.57
N ASN A 86 -3.97 16.40 6.86
CA ASN A 86 -4.47 17.39 7.81
C ASN A 86 -4.47 16.91 9.27
N ALA A 87 -4.27 15.61 9.53
CA ALA A 87 -4.22 15.07 10.89
C ALA A 87 -3.02 15.61 11.67
N SER A 88 -3.20 15.91 12.96
CA SER A 88 -2.07 16.29 13.81
C SER A 88 -1.12 15.11 14.02
N ILE A 89 0.16 15.38 14.29
CA ILE A 89 1.13 14.31 14.61
C ILE A 89 0.71 13.57 15.88
N GLU A 90 0.11 14.27 16.83
CA GLU A 90 -0.42 13.68 18.06
C GLU A 90 -1.56 12.70 17.78
N ASP A 91 -2.48 13.06 16.89
CA ASP A 91 -3.60 12.18 16.51
C ASP A 91 -3.10 10.91 15.81
N LEU A 92 -2.12 11.06 14.93
CA LEU A 92 -1.50 9.93 14.25
C LEU A 92 -0.74 9.02 15.24
N ARG A 93 0.00 9.60 16.20
CA ARG A 93 0.68 8.84 17.26
C ARG A 93 -0.30 8.08 18.14
N ALA A 94 -1.43 8.68 18.49
CA ALA A 94 -2.48 8.01 19.24
C ALA A 94 -3.20 6.91 18.43
N ALA A 95 -3.17 6.96 17.09
CA ALA A 95 -3.52 5.82 16.24
C ALA A 95 -2.42 4.73 16.17
N GLY A 96 -1.27 4.95 16.80
CA GLY A 96 -0.14 4.04 16.86
C GLY A 96 0.95 4.32 15.82
N LEU A 97 0.96 5.50 15.20
CA LEU A 97 2.02 5.88 14.26
C LEU A 97 3.31 6.10 15.05
N SER A 98 4.33 5.27 14.79
CA SER A 98 5.66 5.50 15.33
C SER A 98 6.31 6.71 14.65
N ALA A 99 7.32 7.31 15.29
CA ALA A 99 8.09 8.41 14.70
C ALA A 99 8.69 8.04 13.33
N ALA A 100 9.13 6.79 13.18
CA ALA A 100 9.66 6.26 11.92
C ALA A 100 8.63 6.18 10.77
N LYS A 101 7.32 6.24 11.09
CA LYS A 101 6.23 6.14 10.13
C LYS A 101 5.58 7.50 9.82
N ALA A 102 6.17 8.60 10.28
CA ALA A 102 5.76 9.97 9.92
C ALA A 102 5.69 10.18 8.39
N THR A 103 6.42 9.37 7.63
CA THR A 103 6.38 9.26 6.17
C THR A 103 4.97 9.06 5.61
N LEU A 104 4.06 8.38 6.32
CA LEU A 104 2.68 8.21 5.84
C LEU A 104 1.96 9.56 5.69
N ARG A 105 2.12 10.46 6.67
CA ARG A 105 1.54 11.81 6.58
C ARG A 105 2.21 12.62 5.48
N HIS A 106 3.53 12.49 5.34
CA HIS A 106 4.26 13.17 4.27
C HIS A 106 3.79 12.74 2.89
N ALA A 107 3.68 11.42 2.65
CA ALA A 107 3.16 10.85 1.42
C ALA A 107 1.72 11.32 1.14
N ALA A 108 0.87 11.35 2.17
CA ALA A 108 -0.50 11.88 2.05
C ALA A 108 -0.49 13.35 1.59
N SER A 109 0.35 14.19 2.18
CA SER A 109 0.49 15.60 1.79
C SER A 109 1.00 15.77 0.36
N LEU A 110 1.98 14.97 -0.07
CA LEU A 110 2.48 15.00 -1.44
C LEU A 110 1.41 14.61 -2.45
N ILE A 111 0.65 13.54 -2.17
CA ILE A 111 -0.46 13.11 -3.03
C ILE A 111 -1.53 14.20 -3.14
N VAL A 112 -1.85 14.89 -2.04
CA VAL A 112 -2.82 16.01 -2.07
C VAL A 112 -2.29 17.20 -2.88
N ALA A 113 -1.01 17.52 -2.74
CA ALA A 113 -0.41 18.70 -3.37
C ALA A 113 -0.14 18.50 -4.87
N VAL A 114 0.35 17.32 -5.26
CA VAL A 114 0.81 17.03 -6.62
C VAL A 114 -0.24 16.27 -7.42
N ALA A 115 -1.13 15.52 -6.75
CA ALA A 115 -2.11 14.63 -7.37
C ALA A 115 -1.50 13.79 -8.50
N PRO A 116 -0.45 13.00 -8.20
CA PRO A 116 0.27 12.28 -9.23
C PRO A 116 -0.65 11.32 -9.99
N SER A 117 -0.48 11.25 -11.29
CA SER A 117 -1.26 10.34 -12.14
C SER A 117 -0.79 8.91 -11.92
N GLU A 118 -1.62 8.10 -11.25
CA GLU A 118 -1.33 6.69 -11.00
C GLU A 118 -1.09 5.93 -12.31
N ALA A 119 -1.86 6.27 -13.36
CA ALA A 119 -1.70 5.67 -14.69
C ALA A 119 -0.38 6.05 -15.37
N GLU A 120 0.20 7.22 -15.06
CA GLU A 120 1.53 7.58 -15.54
C GLU A 120 2.61 6.82 -14.76
N ILE A 121 2.51 6.77 -13.43
CA ILE A 121 3.43 6.00 -12.58
C ILE A 121 3.47 4.53 -13.01
N GLU A 122 2.32 3.91 -13.28
CA GLU A 122 2.23 2.51 -13.74
C GLU A 122 2.95 2.25 -15.08
N ARG A 123 3.15 3.27 -15.91
CA ARG A 123 3.84 3.16 -17.20
C ARG A 123 5.35 3.44 -17.12
N LEU A 124 5.83 3.98 -16.00
CA LEU A 124 7.25 4.29 -15.83
C LEU A 124 8.06 3.03 -15.50
N PRO A 125 9.34 2.98 -15.93
CA PRO A 125 10.31 2.04 -15.38
C PRO A 125 10.38 2.16 -13.85
N SER A 126 10.65 1.05 -13.16
CA SER A 126 10.64 1.01 -11.69
C SER A 126 11.53 2.05 -11.04
N ASP A 127 12.71 2.32 -11.59
CA ASP A 127 13.67 3.30 -11.05
C ASP A 127 13.21 4.75 -11.24
N GLU A 128 12.42 5.04 -12.27
CA GLU A 128 11.77 6.34 -12.49
C GLU A 128 10.55 6.51 -11.59
N ALA A 129 9.70 5.47 -11.49
CA ALA A 129 8.55 5.46 -10.60
C ALA A 129 8.96 5.71 -9.14
N LEU A 130 10.05 5.08 -8.68
CA LEU A 130 10.58 5.26 -7.33
C LEU A 130 11.08 6.67 -7.02
N ARG A 131 11.44 7.47 -8.03
CA ARG A 131 11.85 8.87 -7.83
C ARG A 131 10.67 9.81 -7.57
N LEU A 132 9.45 9.34 -7.82
CA LEU A 132 8.20 10.09 -7.62
C LEU A 132 7.51 9.77 -6.29
N LEU A 133 8.01 8.78 -5.54
CA LEU A 133 7.44 8.27 -4.29
C LEU A 133 8.35 8.58 -3.09
#